data_AF-N8QDR0-F1
#
_entry.id   AF-N8QDR0-F1
#
_cell.length_a   1.000
_cell.length_b   1.000
_cell.length_c   1.000
_cell.angle_alpha   90.00
_cell.angle_beta   90.00
_cell.angle_gamma   90.00
#
_symmetry.space_group_name_H-M   'P 1'
#
loop_
_entity.id
_entity.type
_entity.pdbx_description
1 polymer ?
#
loop_
_entity_poly.entity_id
_entity_poly.type
_entity_poly.pdbx_seq_one_letter_code
_entity_poly.pdbx_strand_id
1 'polypeptide(L)'
;MLKQLFNSHISHIDLSKAISEKALTNTQRITVQYSKKGVPELKQRFKDLELSTNGFDTKATKSEFNLSMSDRLSLIIGGVGLALILIISLFIPSPTNWQQVVLRAILSLTIGILISTVPGFLHINLTGKILDNRYKIIATGSIAAFVIIYMFNPAFVS
;
A
#
# COMPACT_ATOMS: atom_id res chain seq x y z
N MET A 1 -8.81 -38.96 5.41
CA MET A 1 -7.53 -39.08 4.69
C MET A 1 -6.49 -38.04 5.12
N LEU A 2 -6.77 -36.72 5.06
CA LEU A 2 -5.84 -35.66 5.55
C LEU A 2 -5.45 -35.78 7.05
N LYS A 3 -6.39 -36.14 7.93
CA LYS A 3 -6.12 -36.39 9.36
C LYS A 3 -5.17 -37.56 9.63
N GLN A 4 -5.17 -38.59 8.77
CA GLN A 4 -4.29 -39.76 8.92
C GLN A 4 -2.87 -39.47 8.43
N LEU A 5 -2.72 -38.63 7.40
CA LEU A 5 -1.42 -38.18 6.92
C LEU A 5 -0.69 -37.31 7.97
N PHE A 6 -1.41 -36.41 8.65
CA PHE A 6 -0.83 -35.55 9.69
C PHE A 6 -0.36 -36.33 10.92
N ASN A 7 -1.05 -37.41 11.28
CA ASN A 7 -0.74 -38.22 12.48
C ASN A 7 0.41 -39.23 12.29
N SER A 8 0.89 -39.46 11.07
CA SER A 8 1.83 -40.59 10.80
C SER A 8 3.31 -40.21 10.78
N HIS A 9 3.67 -38.93 10.64
CA HIS A 9 5.06 -38.52 10.34
C HIS A 9 5.61 -37.33 11.12
N ILE A 10 4.87 -36.78 12.10
CA ILE A 10 5.35 -35.69 12.95
C ILE A 10 5.21 -36.14 14.40
N SER A 11 6.13 -37.00 14.86
CA SER A 11 6.07 -37.52 16.22
C SER A 11 6.55 -36.52 17.27
N HIS A 12 7.51 -35.63 16.96
CA HIS A 12 7.94 -34.59 17.90
C HIS A 12 8.55 -33.39 17.15
N ILE A 13 7.70 -32.53 16.56
CA ILE A 13 8.12 -31.15 16.31
C ILE A 13 7.70 -30.36 17.54
N ASP A 14 8.69 -29.87 18.28
CA ASP A 14 8.47 -28.86 19.31
C ASP A 14 7.98 -27.59 18.60
N LEU A 15 6.66 -27.46 18.50
CA LEU A 15 5.98 -26.41 17.75
C LEU A 15 6.40 -25.01 18.24
N SER A 16 6.76 -24.91 19.52
CA SER A 16 7.26 -23.70 20.16
C SER A 16 8.63 -23.26 19.62
N LYS A 17 9.48 -24.21 19.19
CA LYS A 17 10.78 -23.94 18.56
C LYS A 17 10.71 -23.83 17.04
N ALA A 18 9.73 -24.48 16.41
CA ALA A 18 9.60 -24.51 14.95
C ALA A 18 8.85 -23.30 14.38
N ILE A 19 7.96 -22.68 15.16
CA ILE A 19 7.14 -21.56 14.71
C ILE A 19 7.55 -20.30 15.47
N SER A 20 7.93 -19.25 14.75
CA SER A 20 8.24 -17.96 15.39
C SER A 20 7.00 -17.38 16.07
N GLU A 21 7.18 -16.77 17.23
CA GLU A 21 6.11 -16.10 17.98
C GLU A 21 5.35 -15.08 17.11
N LYS A 22 6.05 -14.40 16.20
CA LYS A 22 5.48 -13.45 15.25
C LYS A 22 4.55 -14.12 14.23
N ALA A 23 4.93 -15.28 13.69
CA ALA A 23 4.09 -16.06 12.78
C ALA A 23 2.84 -16.60 13.49
N LEU A 24 3.00 -17.08 14.73
CA LEU A 24 1.91 -17.56 15.56
C LEU A 24 0.90 -16.44 15.85
N THR A 25 1.40 -15.28 16.28
CA THR A 25 0.60 -14.08 16.57
C THR A 25 -0.18 -13.62 15.34
N ASN A 26 0.45 -13.55 14.16
CA ASN A 26 -0.23 -13.14 12.94
C ASN A 26 -1.33 -14.13 12.52
N THR A 27 -1.06 -15.44 12.63
CA THR A 27 -2.03 -16.49 12.28
C THR A 27 -3.25 -16.48 13.20
N GLN A 28 -3.04 -16.31 14.50
CA GLN A 28 -4.11 -16.15 15.49
C GLN A 28 -4.97 -14.93 15.19
N ARG A 29 -4.33 -13.80 14.87
CA ARG A 29 -5.02 -12.56 14.56
C ARG A 29 -5.90 -12.66 13.32
N ILE A 30 -5.41 -13.28 12.25
CA ILE A 30 -6.20 -13.56 11.04
C ILE A 30 -7.38 -14.48 11.39
N THR A 31 -7.14 -15.52 12.19
CA THR A 31 -8.18 -16.47 12.60
C THR A 31 -9.30 -15.76 13.37
N VAL A 32 -8.98 -14.88 14.31
CA VAL A 32 -9.96 -14.06 15.05
C VAL A 32 -10.73 -13.12 14.11
N GLN A 33 -10.06 -12.52 13.13
CA GLN A 33 -10.65 -11.57 12.21
C GLN A 33 -11.71 -12.20 11.30
N TYR A 34 -11.46 -13.41 10.79
CA TYR A 34 -12.30 -14.03 9.77
C TYR A 34 -13.17 -15.19 10.28
N SER A 35 -12.76 -15.84 11.37
CA SER A 35 -13.47 -16.99 11.91
C SER A 35 -14.16 -16.60 13.22
N LYS A 36 -15.47 -16.32 13.18
CA LYS A 36 -16.24 -15.99 14.41
C LYS A 36 -16.58 -17.22 15.27
N LYS A 37 -16.43 -18.43 14.73
CA LYS A 37 -16.78 -19.70 15.40
C LYS A 37 -15.53 -20.44 15.86
N GLY A 38 -15.55 -20.98 17.07
CA GLY A 38 -14.48 -21.85 17.60
C GLY A 38 -13.22 -21.12 18.10
N VAL A 39 -13.16 -19.78 18.05
CA VAL A 39 -12.03 -19.00 18.59
C VAL A 39 -11.79 -19.24 20.09
N PRO A 40 -12.81 -19.31 20.96
CA PRO A 40 -12.60 -19.60 22.37
C PRO A 40 -11.97 -20.99 22.61
N GLU A 41 -12.47 -22.01 21.89
CA GLU A 41 -11.96 -23.38 21.96
C GLU A 41 -10.53 -23.49 21.43
N LEU A 42 -10.23 -22.77 20.34
CA LEU A 42 -8.88 -22.71 19.78
C LEU A 42 -7.92 -22.01 20.75
N LYS A 43 -8.31 -20.88 21.34
CA LYS A 43 -7.51 -20.18 22.34
C LYS A 43 -7.22 -21.07 23.55
N GLN A 44 -8.20 -21.86 23.98
CA GLN A 44 -8.03 -22.80 25.09
C GLN A 44 -7.00 -23.89 24.75
N ARG A 45 -7.08 -24.50 23.55
CA ARG A 45 -6.07 -25.48 23.09
C ARG A 45 -4.66 -24.93 23.04
N PHE A 46 -4.50 -23.65 22.69
CA PHE A 46 -3.19 -23.01 22.71
C PHE A 46 -2.65 -22.86 24.13
N LYS A 47 -3.49 -22.51 25.12
CA LYS A 47 -3.10 -22.49 26.54
C LYS A 47 -2.71 -23.87 27.05
N ASP A 48 -3.51 -24.89 26.72
CA ASP A 48 -3.27 -26.27 27.15
C ASP A 48 -1.95 -26.84 26.59
N LEU A 49 -1.46 -26.28 25.48
CA LEU A 49 -0.18 -26.63 24.85
C LEU A 49 0.97 -25.66 25.21
N GLU A 50 0.76 -24.75 26.16
CA GLU A 50 1.73 -23.71 26.56
C GLU A 50 2.25 -22.85 25.39
N LEU A 51 1.43 -22.66 24.34
CA LEU A 51 1.74 -21.84 23.19
C LEU A 51 1.31 -20.38 23.41
N SER A 52 2.04 -19.44 22.82
CA SER A 52 1.70 -18.01 22.88
C SER A 52 0.27 -17.77 22.40
N THR A 53 -0.50 -16.93 23.10
CA THR A 53 -1.88 -16.55 22.73
C THR A 53 -2.01 -15.08 22.33
N ASN A 54 -0.89 -14.40 22.11
CA ASN A 54 -0.83 -12.94 21.94
C ASN A 54 -1.74 -12.43 20.82
N GLY A 55 -1.88 -13.18 19.72
CA GLY A 55 -2.70 -12.79 18.58
C GLY A 55 -4.21 -12.92 18.79
N PHE A 56 -4.66 -13.61 19.84
CA PHE A 56 -6.09 -13.78 20.14
C PHE A 56 -6.73 -12.53 20.78
N ASP A 57 -5.94 -11.78 21.55
CA ASP A 57 -6.41 -10.61 22.30
C ASP A 57 -6.02 -9.28 21.63
N THR A 58 -5.11 -9.31 20.67
CA THR A 58 -4.78 -8.14 19.85
C THR A 58 -5.93 -7.80 18.92
N LYS A 59 -6.42 -6.56 19.00
CA LYS A 59 -7.32 -6.01 17.97
C LYS A 59 -6.65 -6.20 16.61
N ALA A 60 -7.35 -6.85 15.67
CA ALA A 60 -6.88 -6.95 14.30
C ALA A 60 -6.47 -5.55 13.80
N THR A 61 -5.30 -5.42 13.18
CA THR A 61 -4.98 -4.19 12.43
C THR A 61 -6.15 -3.96 11.49
N LYS A 62 -6.74 -2.76 11.55
CA LYS A 62 -7.85 -2.35 10.67
C LYS A 62 -7.54 -2.83 9.26
N SER A 63 -8.53 -3.48 8.63
CA SER A 63 -8.43 -3.92 7.24
C SER A 63 -7.84 -2.79 6.39
N GLU A 64 -6.87 -3.12 5.54
CA GLU A 64 -6.10 -2.18 4.72
C GLU A 64 -6.96 -1.33 3.76
N PHE A 65 -8.26 -1.61 3.70
CA PHE A 65 -9.28 -0.91 2.91
C PHE A 65 -10.28 -0.10 3.74
N ASN A 66 -9.89 0.37 4.92
CA ASN A 66 -10.65 1.42 5.62
C ASN A 66 -10.06 2.77 5.21
N LEU A 67 -10.63 3.40 4.18
CA LEU A 67 -10.20 4.72 3.72
C LEU A 67 -10.23 5.69 4.90
N SER A 68 -9.06 6.19 5.28
CA SER A 68 -8.92 7.22 6.30
C SER A 68 -9.65 8.49 5.84
N MET A 69 -10.00 9.36 6.80
CA MET A 69 -10.52 10.69 6.47
C MET A 69 -9.57 11.47 5.55
N SER A 70 -8.25 11.27 5.70
CA SER A 70 -7.22 11.78 4.80
C SER A 70 -7.30 11.23 3.38
N ASP A 71 -7.64 9.95 3.23
CA ASP A 71 -7.68 9.28 1.92
C ASP A 71 -8.93 9.76 1.16
N ARG A 72 -10.06 9.87 1.85
CA ARG A 72 -11.28 10.49 1.29
C ARG A 72 -11.03 11.92 0.83
N LEU A 73 -10.34 12.72 1.64
CA LEU A 73 -10.04 14.10 1.29
C LEU A 73 -9.09 14.17 0.08
N SER A 74 -8.09 13.28 0.02
CA SER A 74 -7.16 13.19 -1.10
C SER A 74 -7.87 12.79 -2.40
N LEU A 75 -8.80 11.82 -2.35
CA LEU A 75 -9.63 11.46 -3.50
C LEU A 75 -10.50 12.62 -3.99
N ILE A 76 -11.09 13.40 -3.07
CA ILE A 76 -11.91 14.56 -3.43
C ILE A 76 -11.06 15.65 -4.08
N ILE A 77 -9.94 16.03 -3.44
CA ILE A 77 -9.06 17.09 -3.95
C ILE A 77 -8.46 16.68 -5.29
N GLY A 78 -7.95 15.45 -5.40
CA GLY A 78 -7.41 14.90 -6.63
C GLY A 78 -8.49 14.81 -7.73
N GLY A 79 -9.69 14.34 -7.40
CA GLY A 79 -10.80 14.25 -8.35
C GLY A 79 -11.23 15.62 -8.88
N VAL A 80 -11.40 16.60 -7.99
CA VAL A 80 -11.77 17.98 -8.35
C VAL A 80 -10.68 18.63 -9.20
N GLY A 81 -9.40 18.49 -8.81
CA GLY A 81 -8.28 19.02 -9.59
C GLY A 81 -8.23 18.44 -11.00
N LEU A 82 -8.47 17.13 -11.15
CA LEU A 82 -8.45 16.46 -12.44
C LEU A 82 -9.61 16.95 -13.32
N ALA A 83 -10.80 17.04 -12.75
CA ALA A 83 -11.98 17.56 -13.44
C ALA A 83 -11.76 19.00 -13.93
N LEU A 84 -11.17 19.87 -13.09
CA LEU A 84 -10.86 21.26 -13.47
C LEU A 84 -9.87 21.33 -14.65
N ILE A 85 -8.82 20.51 -14.63
CA ILE A 85 -7.84 20.48 -15.74
C ILE A 85 -8.51 20.01 -17.04
N LEU A 86 -9.36 18.99 -16.97
CA LEU A 86 -10.11 18.50 -18.13
C LEU A 86 -11.04 19.59 -18.67
N ILE A 87 -11.75 20.30 -17.80
CA ILE A 87 -12.62 21.42 -18.20
C ILE A 87 -11.79 22.52 -18.88
N ILE A 88 -10.68 22.94 -18.28
CA ILE A 88 -9.79 23.95 -18.87
C ILE A 88 -9.29 23.51 -20.25
N SER A 89 -8.95 22.22 -20.40
CA SER A 89 -8.49 21.65 -21.66
C SER A 89 -9.55 21.67 -22.77
N LEU A 90 -10.84 21.69 -22.43
CA LEU A 90 -11.93 21.80 -23.41
C LEU A 90 -12.12 23.23 -23.93
N PHE A 91 -11.83 24.24 -23.10
CA PHE A 91 -11.98 25.65 -23.47
C PHE A 91 -10.69 26.28 -24.02
N ILE A 92 -9.53 25.71 -23.70
CA ILE A 92 -8.21 26.18 -24.15
C ILE A 92 -7.49 25.01 -24.85
N PRO A 93 -7.85 24.72 -26.12
CA PRO A 93 -7.26 23.61 -26.87
C PRO A 93 -5.78 23.84 -27.22
N SER A 94 -5.37 25.11 -27.36
CA SER A 94 -3.98 25.48 -27.68
C SER A 94 -3.40 26.40 -26.60
N PRO A 95 -3.01 25.85 -25.43
CA PRO A 95 -2.40 26.64 -24.36
C PRO A 95 -1.04 27.17 -24.78
N THR A 96 -0.69 28.38 -24.31
CA THR A 96 0.66 28.95 -24.51
C THR A 96 1.73 28.07 -23.85
N ASN A 97 2.99 28.23 -24.26
CA ASN A 97 4.12 27.47 -23.69
C ASN A 97 4.17 27.53 -22.17
N TRP A 98 3.90 28.70 -21.58
CA TRP A 98 3.85 28.85 -20.13
C TRP A 98 2.65 28.12 -19.50
N GLN A 99 1.47 28.23 -20.11
CA GLN A 99 0.27 27.53 -19.65
C GLN A 99 0.45 26.00 -19.68
N GLN A 100 1.15 25.46 -20.69
CA GLN A 100 1.47 24.03 -20.76
C GLN A 100 2.32 23.58 -19.58
N VAL A 101 3.33 24.36 -19.20
CA VAL A 101 4.18 24.06 -18.03
C VAL A 101 3.37 24.06 -16.75
N VAL A 102 2.49 25.05 -16.57
CA VAL A 102 1.62 25.16 -15.39
C VAL A 102 0.60 24.02 -15.34
N LEU A 103 -0.09 23.73 -16.44
CA LEU A 103 -1.06 22.64 -16.53
C LEU A 103 -0.41 21.28 -16.30
N ARG A 104 0.79 21.05 -16.83
CA ARG A 104 1.56 19.82 -16.57
C ARG A 104 1.92 19.69 -15.09
N ALA A 105 2.35 20.78 -14.44
CA ALA A 105 2.68 20.77 -13.02
C ALA A 105 1.46 20.42 -12.16
N ILE A 106 0.31 21.07 -12.42
CA ILE A 106 -0.93 20.83 -11.69
C ILE A 106 -1.44 19.41 -11.93
N LEU A 107 -1.42 18.93 -13.19
CA LEU A 107 -1.87 17.57 -13.53
C LEU A 107 -1.04 16.51 -12.81
N SER A 108 0.28 16.67 -12.82
CA SER A 108 1.20 15.76 -12.13
C SER A 108 0.93 15.73 -10.64
N LEU A 109 0.67 16.90 -10.04
CA LEU A 109 0.37 17.03 -8.61
C LEU A 109 -0.95 16.34 -8.27
N THR A 110 -1.99 16.60 -9.05
CA THR A 110 -3.31 15.99 -8.89
C THR A 110 -3.25 14.46 -8.95
N ILE A 111 -2.56 13.90 -9.94
CA ILE A 111 -2.41 12.45 -10.04
C ILE A 111 -1.56 11.89 -8.90
N GLY A 112 -0.53 12.63 -8.46
CA GLY A 112 0.24 12.28 -7.27
C GLY A 112 -0.63 12.18 -6.01
N ILE A 113 -1.55 13.13 -5.80
CA ILE A 113 -2.50 13.12 -4.68
C ILE A 113 -3.47 11.92 -4.78
N LEU A 114 -3.96 11.58 -5.98
CA LEU A 114 -4.82 10.40 -6.14
C LEU A 114 -4.06 9.11 -5.78
N ILE A 115 -2.82 8.97 -6.26
CA ILE A 115 -1.99 7.80 -6.01
C ILE A 115 -1.54 7.71 -4.55
N SER A 116 -1.52 8.82 -3.79
CA SER A 116 -1.18 8.79 -2.36
C SER A 116 -2.12 7.92 -1.52
N THR A 117 -3.34 7.69 -2.01
CA THR A 117 -4.34 6.85 -1.34
C THR A 117 -4.13 5.36 -1.55
N VAL A 118 -3.20 4.98 -2.42
CA VAL A 118 -2.90 3.58 -2.73
C VAL A 118 -1.64 3.14 -1.98
N PRO A 119 -1.77 2.34 -0.90
CA PRO A 119 -0.62 1.92 -0.11
C PRO A 119 0.34 1.02 -0.91
N GLY A 120 1.65 1.28 -0.80
CA GLY A 120 2.71 0.38 -1.28
C GLY A 120 3.09 0.48 -2.76
N PHE A 121 2.52 1.41 -3.53
CA PHE A 121 2.54 1.27 -5.00
C PHE A 121 3.83 1.68 -5.74
N LEU A 122 4.69 2.54 -5.19
CA LEU A 122 5.77 3.11 -6.00
C LEU A 122 7.04 3.43 -5.20
N HIS A 123 8.17 2.86 -5.64
CA HIS A 123 9.51 3.21 -5.18
C HIS A 123 10.39 3.43 -6.40
N ILE A 124 10.70 4.68 -6.72
CA ILE A 124 11.57 5.02 -7.85
C ILE A 124 12.96 5.39 -7.35
N ASN A 125 13.97 4.82 -8.01
CA ASN A 125 15.36 5.21 -7.86
C ASN A 125 15.83 5.77 -9.20
N LEU A 126 15.82 7.08 -9.35
CA LEU A 126 16.38 7.75 -10.52
C LEU A 126 17.85 8.05 -10.22
N THR A 127 18.75 7.42 -10.96
CA THR A 127 20.19 7.68 -10.89
C THR A 127 20.63 8.30 -12.20
N GLY A 128 21.23 9.49 -12.16
CA GLY A 128 21.74 10.17 -13.34
C GLY A 128 23.15 10.72 -13.11
N LYS A 129 23.79 11.12 -14.21
CA LYS A 129 25.10 11.77 -14.22
C LYS A 129 24.97 13.16 -14.83
N ILE A 130 25.36 14.19 -14.09
CA ILE A 130 25.54 15.56 -14.61
C ILE A 130 26.97 15.97 -14.26
N LEU A 131 27.75 16.37 -15.28
CA LEU A 131 29.11 16.95 -15.16
C LEU A 131 30.00 16.26 -14.09
N ASP A 132 30.22 14.94 -14.25
CA ASP A 132 31.00 14.08 -13.35
C ASP A 132 30.44 13.77 -11.96
N ASN A 133 29.31 14.37 -11.56
CA ASN A 133 28.67 14.06 -10.27
C ASN A 133 27.47 13.12 -10.44
N ARG A 134 27.40 12.06 -9.62
CA ARG A 134 26.27 11.13 -9.59
C ARG A 134 25.21 11.66 -8.64
N TYR A 135 24.01 11.93 -9.16
CA TYR A 135 22.85 12.24 -8.32
C TYR A 135 21.93 11.03 -8.26
N LYS A 136 21.40 10.76 -7.07
CA LYS A 136 20.43 9.70 -6.81
C LYS A 136 19.18 10.34 -6.21
N ILE A 137 18.10 10.36 -6.97
CA ILE A 137 16.79 10.81 -6.51
C ILE A 137 15.99 9.56 -6.14
N ILE A 138 15.66 9.43 -4.86
CA ILE A 138 14.79 8.39 -4.35
C ILE A 138 13.45 9.04 -4.07
N ALA A 139 12.39 8.58 -4.73
CA ALA A 139 11.04 9.01 -4.43
C ALA A 139 10.15 7.79 -4.20
N THR A 140 9.27 7.89 -3.22
CA THR A 140 8.35 6.83 -2.83
C THR A 140 6.91 7.34 -2.82
N GLY A 141 5.96 6.44 -3.02
CA GLY A 141 4.53 6.72 -3.01
C GLY A 141 4.11 7.77 -4.04
N SER A 142 3.35 8.76 -3.59
CA SER A 142 2.79 9.84 -4.41
C SER A 142 3.84 10.75 -5.05
N ILE A 143 4.96 10.98 -4.38
CA ILE A 143 6.06 11.82 -4.90
C ILE A 143 6.68 11.16 -6.13
N ALA A 144 6.81 9.83 -6.13
CA ALA A 144 7.31 9.10 -7.27
C ALA A 144 6.39 9.25 -8.50
N ALA A 145 5.08 9.14 -8.28
CA ALA A 145 4.10 9.33 -9.34
C ALA A 145 4.11 10.75 -9.90
N PHE A 146 4.18 11.76 -9.03
CA PHE A 146 4.34 13.16 -9.43
C PHE A 146 5.56 13.34 -10.33
N VAL A 147 6.73 12.86 -9.91
CA VAL A 147 7.98 13.02 -10.65
C VAL A 147 7.91 12.34 -12.02
N ILE A 148 7.40 11.10 -12.07
CA ILE A 148 7.25 10.39 -13.35
C ILE A 148 6.35 11.18 -14.29
N ILE A 149 5.17 11.58 -13.83
CA ILE A 149 4.21 12.26 -14.71
C ILE A 149 4.74 13.63 -15.12
N TYR A 150 5.36 14.38 -14.21
CA TYR A 150 5.91 15.68 -14.55
C TYR A 150 7.05 15.60 -15.58
N MET A 151 7.93 14.61 -15.45
CA MET A 151 9.09 14.44 -16.33
C MET A 151 8.76 13.76 -17.65
N PHE A 152 7.85 12.77 -17.64
CA PHE A 152 7.55 11.92 -18.79
C PHE A 152 6.23 12.26 -19.48
N ASN A 153 5.41 13.19 -18.98
CA ASN A 153 4.26 13.69 -19.72
C ASN A 153 4.77 14.52 -20.93
N PRO A 154 4.59 14.02 -22.17
CA PRO A 154 5.10 14.68 -23.36
C PRO A 154 4.23 15.93 -23.63
N ALA A 155 4.63 17.06 -23.06
CA ALA A 155 4.17 18.38 -23.51
C ALA A 155 5.09 18.85 -24.65
N PHE A 156 5.15 18.06 -25.73
CA PHE A 156 5.80 18.49 -26.96
C PHE A 156 4.87 18.13 -28.10
N VAL A 157 3.93 19.03 -28.38
CA VAL A 157 3.47 19.21 -29.74
C VAL A 157 4.21 20.46 -30.22
N SER A 158 5.39 20.24 -30.78
CA SER A 158 6.10 21.20 -31.62
C SER A 158 5.31 21.45 -32.90
#